data_AF-A0A4Q5THL1-F1
#
_entry.id   AF-A0A4Q5THL1-F1
#
_cell.length_a   1.000
_cell.length_b   1.000
_cell.length_c   1.000
_cell.angle_alpha   90.00
_cell.angle_beta   90.00
_cell.angle_gamma   90.00
#
_symmetry.space_group_name_H-M   'P 1'
#
loop_
_entity.id
_entity.type
_entity.pdbx_description
1 polymer ?
#
loop_
_entity_poly.entity_id
_entity_poly.type
_entity_poly.pdbx_seq_one_letter_code
_entity_poly.pdbx_strand_id
1 'polypeptide(L)'
;VQDRTTGKVEITSQNHGFAVDAPLDGTFETPYGDAHVTHVGLNDQVVEGVALVDGPAFSVQYHPEAAAGPHDAAYLFDRFVQLMADHAPGHTGSDSTTPGKDGA
;
A
#
# COMPACT_ATOMS: atom_id res chain seq x y z
N VAL A 1 -2.70 0.29 -13.94
CA VAL A 1 -1.59 0.09 -12.98
C VAL A 1 -1.67 -1.32 -12.42
N GLN A 2 -0.55 -1.97 -12.12
CA GLN A 2 -0.54 -3.27 -11.42
C GLN A 2 -0.01 -3.09 -10.00
N ASP A 3 -0.78 -3.54 -9.00
CA ASP A 3 -0.28 -3.79 -7.64
C ASP A 3 0.55 -5.07 -7.65
N ARG A 4 1.86 -4.95 -7.47
CA ARG A 4 2.79 -6.08 -7.47
C ARG A 4 2.68 -6.95 -6.22
N THR A 5 2.08 -6.45 -5.15
CA THR A 5 1.91 -7.21 -3.89
C THR A 5 0.78 -8.23 -3.97
N THR A 6 -0.22 -7.96 -4.81
CA THR A 6 -1.40 -8.81 -5.01
C THR A 6 -1.51 -9.38 -6.43
N GLY A 7 -0.79 -8.81 -7.39
CA GLY A 7 -0.91 -9.10 -8.82
C GLY A 7 -2.13 -8.45 -9.49
N LYS A 8 -2.97 -7.73 -8.74
CA LYS A 8 -4.20 -7.09 -9.24
C LYS A 8 -3.87 -5.97 -10.22
N VAL A 9 -4.66 -5.87 -11.29
CA VAL A 9 -4.62 -4.76 -12.25
C VAL A 9 -5.79 -3.82 -11.99
N GLU A 10 -5.51 -2.53 -12.07
CA GLU A 10 -6.43 -1.45 -11.71
C GLU A 10 -6.43 -0.41 -12.84
N ILE A 11 -7.61 0.06 -13.21
CA ILE A 11 -7.74 1.26 -14.04
C ILE A 11 -7.73 2.45 -13.06
N THR A 12 -6.91 3.47 -13.34
CA THR A 12 -6.66 4.57 -12.40
C THR A 12 -6.82 5.93 -13.07
N SER A 13 -7.11 6.96 -12.28
CA SER A 13 -7.03 8.36 -12.71
C SER A 13 -5.63 8.91 -12.49
N GLN A 14 -5.01 9.44 -13.55
CA GLN A 14 -3.64 9.95 -13.56
C GLN A 14 -3.61 11.41 -14.02
N ASN A 15 -2.81 12.24 -13.33
CA ASN A 15 -2.52 13.61 -13.78
C ASN A 15 -1.18 14.11 -13.19
N HIS A 16 -0.08 13.51 -13.62
CA HIS A 16 1.27 13.91 -13.22
C HIS A 16 2.21 13.94 -14.44
N GLY A 17 3.21 14.83 -14.40
CA GLY A 17 4.21 15.00 -15.47
C GLY A 17 5.63 14.58 -15.08
N PHE A 18 5.81 14.13 -13.84
CA PHE A 18 7.07 13.61 -13.29
C PHE A 18 6.80 12.23 -12.70
N ALA A 19 7.83 11.39 -12.61
CA ALA A 19 7.76 10.06 -12.01
C ALA A 19 8.93 9.86 -11.05
N VAL A 20 8.75 8.96 -10.08
CA VAL A 20 9.82 8.53 -9.18
C VAL A 20 10.79 7.64 -9.95
N ASP A 21 12.09 7.96 -9.88
CA ASP A 21 13.16 7.11 -10.39
C ASP A 21 13.63 6.16 -9.27
N ALA A 22 13.22 4.90 -9.37
CA ALA A 22 13.58 3.84 -8.43
C ALA A 22 13.65 2.48 -9.16
N PRO A 23 14.50 1.55 -8.70
CA PRO A 23 14.54 0.21 -9.26
C PRO A 23 13.18 -0.46 -9.09
N LEU A 24 12.65 -1.04 -10.18
CA LEU A 24 11.35 -1.72 -10.14
C LEU A 24 11.39 -2.96 -9.24
N ASP A 25 12.54 -3.65 -9.20
CA ASP A 25 12.77 -4.86 -8.43
C ASP A 25 13.72 -4.62 -7.26
N GLY A 26 13.51 -5.37 -6.17
CA GLY A 26 14.31 -5.26 -4.96
C GLY A 26 13.94 -4.05 -4.11
N THR A 27 14.87 -3.64 -3.26
CA THR A 27 14.72 -2.48 -2.37
C THR A 27 15.67 -1.35 -2.79
N PHE A 28 15.36 -0.14 -2.36
CA PHE A 28 16.20 1.04 -2.52
C PHE A 28 16.22 1.87 -1.22
N GLU A 29 17.35 2.50 -0.93
CA GLU A 29 17.53 3.28 0.29
C GLU A 29 16.79 4.62 0.21
N THR A 30 16.16 5.02 1.30
CA THR A 30 15.60 6.37 1.50
C THR A 30 16.09 6.94 2.84
N PRO A 31 15.96 8.26 3.09
CA PRO A 31 16.25 8.83 4.40
C PRO A 31 15.40 8.25 5.55
N TYR A 32 14.35 7.50 5.24
CA TYR A 32 13.42 6.91 6.20
C TYR A 32 13.56 5.38 6.32
N GLY A 33 14.60 4.79 5.72
CA GLY A 33 14.82 3.34 5.63
C GLY A 33 14.63 2.80 4.22
N ASP A 34 14.81 1.49 4.06
CA ASP A 34 14.64 0.82 2.79
C ASP A 34 13.18 0.89 2.32
N ALA A 35 12.99 1.07 1.01
CA ALA A 35 11.69 1.09 0.35
C ALA A 35 11.68 0.13 -0.84
N HIS A 36 10.50 -0.24 -1.32
CA HIS A 36 10.32 -1.03 -2.53
C HIS A 36 9.13 -0.52 -3.35
N VAL A 37 9.15 -0.81 -4.64
CA VAL A 37 8.07 -0.47 -5.56
C VAL A 37 6.89 -1.42 -5.36
N THR A 38 5.71 -0.87 -5.10
CA THR A 38 4.47 -1.62 -4.90
C THR A 38 3.58 -1.61 -6.13
N HIS A 39 3.61 -0.53 -6.92
CA HIS A 39 2.76 -0.39 -8.10
C HIS A 39 3.57 0.05 -9.32
N VAL A 40 3.23 -0.52 -10.49
CA VAL A 40 3.90 -0.21 -11.76
C VAL A 40 2.88 0.11 -12.86
N GLY A 41 3.21 1.10 -13.68
CA GLY A 41 2.48 1.45 -14.89
C GLY A 41 2.67 0.37 -15.95
N LEU A 42 1.60 -0.32 -16.35
CA LEU A 42 1.71 -1.41 -17.34
C LEU A 42 2.01 -0.93 -18.76
N ASN A 43 1.79 0.35 -19.06
CA ASN A 43 1.98 0.92 -20.39
C ASN A 43 3.45 1.26 -20.67
N ASP A 44 4.17 1.75 -19.68
CA ASP A 44 5.48 2.40 -19.82
C ASP A 44 6.47 2.04 -18.70
N GLN A 45 6.08 1.16 -17.77
CA GLN A 45 6.92 0.63 -16.69
C GLN A 45 7.42 1.70 -15.70
N VAL A 46 6.69 2.81 -15.55
CA VAL A 46 7.00 3.81 -14.51
C VAL A 46 6.54 3.36 -13.12
N VAL A 47 7.17 3.92 -12.08
CA VAL A 47 6.78 3.70 -10.68
C VAL A 47 5.46 4.42 -10.40
N GLU A 48 4.49 3.67 -9.87
CA GLU A 48 3.15 4.16 -9.55
C GLU A 48 2.83 4.09 -8.05
N GLY A 49 3.73 3.52 -7.25
CA GLY A 49 3.60 3.44 -5.81
C GLY A 49 4.80 2.78 -5.14
N VAL A 50 5.07 3.20 -3.90
CA VAL A 50 6.20 2.74 -3.09
C VAL A 50 5.75 2.52 -1.65
N ALA A 51 6.45 1.66 -0.93
CA ALA A 51 6.26 1.46 0.51
C ALA A 51 7.60 1.27 1.20
N LEU A 52 7.71 1.73 2.46
CA LEU A 52 8.84 1.35 3.30
C LEU A 52 8.80 -0.15 3.57
N VAL A 53 9.98 -0.77 3.63
CA VAL A 53 10.14 -2.16 4.06
C VAL A 53 9.82 -2.27 5.55
N ASP A 54 10.43 -1.38 6.34
CA ASP A 54 10.27 -1.32 7.79
C ASP A 54 9.70 0.06 8.19
N GLY A 55 8.38 0.23 8.08
CA GLY A 55 7.71 1.44 8.59
C GLY A 55 6.28 1.63 8.09
N PRO A 56 5.45 2.41 8.83
CA PRO A 56 4.05 2.65 8.47
C PRO A 56 3.90 3.75 7.42
N ALA A 57 4.50 3.57 6.24
CA ALA A 57 4.38 4.51 5.15
C ALA A 57 4.32 3.84 3.78
N PHE A 58 3.37 4.31 2.96
CA PHE A 58 3.29 4.02 1.54
C PHE A 58 2.75 5.25 0.79
N SER A 59 2.96 5.28 -0.52
CA SER A 59 2.37 6.28 -1.40
C SER A 59 2.01 5.68 -2.76
N VAL A 60 1.12 6.37 -3.48
CA VAL A 60 0.80 6.10 -4.88
C VAL A 60 0.88 7.38 -5.69
N GLN A 61 1.16 7.25 -6.99
CA GLN A 61 1.34 8.37 -7.91
C GLN A 61 0.01 8.82 -8.55
N TYR A 62 -0.97 7.92 -8.61
CA TYR A 62 -2.32 8.16 -9.12
C TYR A 62 -3.28 8.69 -8.05
N HIS A 63 -4.48 9.04 -8.48
CA HIS A 63 -5.56 9.59 -7.66
C HIS A 63 -6.54 8.49 -7.19
N PRO A 64 -6.39 7.92 -5.97
CA PRO A 64 -7.28 6.87 -5.48
C PRO A 64 -8.68 7.36 -5.10
N GLU A 65 -8.86 8.67 -4.86
CA GLU A 65 -10.15 9.30 -4.55
C GLU A 65 -11.09 9.31 -5.75
N ALA A 66 -10.52 9.35 -6.96
CA ALA A 66 -11.18 9.47 -8.26
C ALA A 66 -12.22 10.62 -8.34
N ALA A 67 -11.92 11.69 -9.10
CA ALA A 67 -12.88 12.74 -9.40
C ALA A 67 -12.49 13.53 -10.68
N ALA A 68 -12.76 13.08 -11.90
CA ALA A 68 -13.49 11.89 -12.37
C ALA A 68 -12.59 10.65 -12.53
N GLY A 69 -13.20 9.47 -12.72
CA GLY A 69 -12.55 8.22 -13.13
C GLY A 69 -12.97 7.00 -12.31
N PRO A 70 -12.28 5.86 -12.49
CA PRO A 70 -12.63 4.57 -11.86
C PRO A 70 -12.29 4.53 -10.37
N HIS A 71 -13.03 3.72 -9.61
CA HIS A 71 -12.87 3.57 -8.16
C HIS A 71 -12.04 2.34 -7.74
N ASP A 72 -11.34 1.68 -8.68
CA ASP A 72 -10.59 0.44 -8.45
C ASP A 72 -9.54 0.56 -7.33
N ALA A 73 -9.06 1.78 -7.11
CA ALA A 73 -8.02 2.16 -6.16
C ALA A 73 -8.51 2.59 -4.76
N ALA A 74 -9.83 2.63 -4.52
CA ALA A 74 -10.39 3.18 -3.27
C ALA A 74 -9.95 2.41 -2.00
N TYR A 75 -9.59 1.13 -2.13
CA TYR A 75 -9.08 0.29 -1.03
C TYR A 75 -7.81 0.82 -0.37
N LEU A 76 -7.06 1.71 -1.04
CA LEU A 76 -5.86 2.33 -0.48
C LEU A 76 -6.21 3.21 0.75
N PHE A 77 -7.42 3.77 0.80
CA PHE A 77 -7.90 4.46 2.01
C PHE A 77 -8.10 3.49 3.16
N ASP A 78 -8.71 2.31 2.92
CA ASP A 78 -8.86 1.28 3.94
C ASP A 78 -7.48 0.77 4.43
N ARG A 79 -6.53 0.60 3.50
CA ARG A 79 -5.13 0.24 3.83
C ARG A 79 -4.48 1.31 4.71
N PHE A 80 -4.69 2.59 4.42
CA PHE A 80 -4.18 3.69 5.24
C PHE A 80 -4.82 3.73 6.64
N VAL A 81 -6.13 3.53 6.74
CA VAL A 81 -6.84 3.46 8.03
C VAL A 81 -6.34 2.28 8.86
N GLN A 82 -6.16 1.11 8.24
CA GLN A 82 -5.60 -0.06 8.92
C GLN A 82 -4.19 0.23 9.44
N LEU A 83 -3.35 0.87 8.62
CA LEU A 83 -1.99 1.23 9.02
C LEU A 83 -1.96 2.15 10.25
N MET A 84 -2.85 3.14 10.31
CA MET A 84 -3.00 4.00 11.49
C MET A 84 -3.49 3.21 12.72
N ALA A 85 -4.43 2.28 12.54
CA ALA A 85 -4.96 1.46 13.63
C ALA A 85 -3.88 0.55 14.23
N ASP A 86 -3.06 -0.08 13.39
CA ASP A 86 -1.98 -0.98 13.79
C ASP A 86 -0.87 -0.25 14.57
N HIS A 87 -0.72 1.06 14.33
CA HIS A 87 0.31 1.91 14.95
C HIS A 87 -0.26 2.89 15.98
N ALA A 88 -1.52 2.74 16.37
CA ALA A 88 -2.14 3.55 17.40
C ALA A 88 -1.49 3.24 18.77
N PRO A 89 -1.04 4.24 19.54
CA PRO A 89 -0.48 4.01 20.86
C PRO A 89 -1.55 3.44 21.80
N GLY A 90 -1.48 2.13 22.06
CA GLY A 90 -2.40 1.41 22.95
C GLY A 90 -2.96 0.09 22.41
N HIS A 91 -2.70 -0.31 21.17
CA HIS A 91 -3.13 -1.61 20.65
C HIS A 91 -2.08 -2.70 20.95
N THR A 92 -1.89 -3.03 22.24
CA THR A 92 -1.28 -4.31 22.60
C THR A 92 -2.26 -5.41 22.20
N GLY A 93 -1.86 -6.26 21.25
CA GLY A 93 -2.67 -7.35 20.73
C GLY A 93 -3.41 -8.10 21.84
N SER A 94 -4.74 -8.11 21.77
CA SER A 94 -5.56 -8.89 22.67
C SER A 94 -5.48 -10.36 22.26
N ASP A 95 -4.86 -11.15 23.13
CA ASP A 95 -4.85 -12.61 23.22
C ASP A 95 -6.06 -13.29 22.57
N SER A 96 -5.78 -14.19 21.61
CA SER A 96 -6.70 -15.24 21.19
C SER A 96 -6.58 -16.44 22.13
N THR A 97 -7.06 -16.29 23.37
CA THR A 97 -7.35 -17.45 24.22
C THR A 97 -8.85 -17.71 24.22
N THR A 98 -9.28 -18.63 23.35
CA THR A 98 -10.58 -19.29 23.49
C THR A 98 -10.54 -20.20 24.71
N PRO A 99 -11.39 -20.04 25.74
CA PRO A 99 -11.52 -21.05 26.77
C PRO A 99 -12.33 -22.21 26.17
N GLY A 100 -11.70 -23.38 26.09
CA GLY A 100 -12.39 -24.64 25.86
C GLY A 100 -13.51 -24.80 26.89
N LYS A 101 -14.72 -25.07 26.40
CA LYS A 101 -15.81 -25.54 27.25
C LYS A 101 -15.61 -27.04 27.46
N ASP A 102 -15.02 -27.39 28.59
CA ASP A 102 -15.08 -28.74 29.13
C ASP A 102 -16.52 -29.07 29.54
N GLY A 103 -16.87 -30.34 29.33
CA GLY A 103 -18.22 -30.86 29.47
C GLY A 103 -18.76 -30.92 30.90
N ALA A 104 -20.09 -30.85 30.97
CA ALA A 104 -20.97 -31.59 31.87
C ALA A 104 -22.36 -31.63 31.24
#